data_AF-A0A3N7AS42-F1
#
_entry.id   AF-A0A3N7AS42-F1
#
_cell.length_a   1.000
_cell.length_b   1.000
_cell.length_c   1.000
_cell.angle_alpha   90.00
_cell.angle_beta   90.00
_cell.angle_gamma   90.00
#
_symmetry.space_group_name_H-M   'P 1'
#
loop_
_entity.id
_entity.type
_entity.pdbx_description
1 polymer ?
#
loop_
_entity_poly.entity_id
_entity_poly.type
_entity_poly.pdbx_seq_one_letter_code
_entity_poly.pdbx_strand_id
1 'polypeptide(L)' 'MMRALMLSVMALALFGCGEKVQSQANARDAGDAPPWSGAKNDPYVIKGWTAGNKTEWETQMRTRAQTQNEYAKTN' A
#
# COMPACT_ATOMS: atom_id res chain seq x y z
N MET A 1 -7.48 -3.32 -47.17
CA MET A 1 -6.69 -4.24 -46.32
C MET A 1 -5.81 -3.49 -45.31
N MET A 2 -4.76 -2.78 -45.75
CA MET A 2 -3.80 -2.08 -44.85
C MET A 2 -4.43 -1.04 -43.90
N ARG A 3 -5.40 -0.24 -44.39
CA ARG A 3 -6.08 0.79 -43.57
C ARG A 3 -6.94 0.20 -42.45
N ALA A 4 -7.60 -0.93 -42.71
CA ALA A 4 -8.41 -1.61 -41.70
C ALA A 4 -7.51 -2.23 -40.61
N LEU A 5 -6.34 -2.73 -40.99
CA LEU A 5 -5.34 -3.27 -40.06
C LEU A 5 -4.76 -2.19 -39.14
N MET A 6 -4.45 -0.99 -39.67
CA MET A 6 -3.95 0.10 -38.82
C MET A 6 -5.01 0.60 -37.82
N LEU A 7 -6.27 0.69 -38.24
CA LEU A 7 -7.37 1.08 -37.35
C LEU A 7 -7.59 0.07 -36.22
N SER A 8 -7.50 -1.23 -36.51
CA SER A 8 -7.65 -2.27 -35.48
C SER A 8 -6.51 -2.25 -34.46
N VAL A 9 -5.27 -1.97 -34.88
CA VAL A 9 -4.11 -1.86 -33.99
C VAL A 9 -4.23 -0.64 -33.06
N MET A 10 -4.68 0.50 -33.60
CA MET A 10 -4.89 1.70 -32.78
C MET A 10 -5.98 1.50 -31.73
N ALA A 11 -7.08 0.84 -32.06
CA ALA A 11 -8.16 0.54 -31.12
C ALA A 11 -7.70 -0.36 -29.95
N LEU A 12 -6.82 -1.32 -30.22
CA LEU A 12 -6.27 -2.21 -29.19
C LEU A 12 -5.29 -1.50 -28.24
N ALA A 13 -4.59 -0.46 -28.69
CA ALA A 13 -3.65 0.30 -27.88
C ALA A 13 -4.32 1.12 -26.75
N LEU A 14 -5.63 1.42 -26.85
CA LEU A 14 -6.36 2.15 -25.81
C LEU A 14 -6.72 1.30 -24.58
N PHE A 15 -6.57 -0.02 -24.63
CA PHE A 15 -6.89 -0.91 -23.50
C PHE A 15 -5.87 -0.86 -22.36
N GLY A 16 -4.73 -0.17 -22.52
CA GLY A 16 -3.69 -0.06 -21.50
C GLY A 16 -4.06 0.76 -20.26
N CYS A 17 -5.14 1.55 -20.29
CA CYS A 17 -5.60 2.35 -19.14
C CYS A 17 -6.82 1.76 -18.41
N GLY A 18 -7.32 0.59 -18.84
CA GLY A 18 -8.52 -0.03 -18.27
C GLY A 18 -8.25 -1.08 -17.19
N GLU A 19 -6.98 -1.37 -16.89
CA GLU A 19 -6.65 -2.37 -15.88
C GLU A 19 -6.95 -1.85 -14.46
N LYS A 20 -7.56 -2.71 -13.64
CA LYS A 20 -7.67 -2.43 -12.21
C LYS A 20 -6.24 -2.32 -11.67
N VAL A 21 -5.97 -1.25 -10.91
CA VAL A 21 -4.67 -1.05 -10.25
C VAL A 21 -4.23 -2.36 -9.61
N GLN A 22 -3.12 -2.94 -10.09
CA GLN A 22 -2.67 -4.27 -9.68
C GLN A 22 -2.35 -4.33 -8.17
N SER A 23 -1.96 -3.20 -7.57
CA SER A 23 -1.78 -3.08 -6.12
C SER A 23 -3.08 -3.19 -5.32
N GLN A 24 -4.25 -3.00 -5.96
CA GLN A 24 -5.58 -3.04 -5.35
C GLN A 24 -6.41 -4.25 -5.82
N ALA A 25 -5.89 -5.05 -6.76
CA ALA A 25 -6.63 -6.16 -7.35
C ALA A 25 -6.96 -7.24 -6.30
N ASN A 26 -6.02 -7.51 -5.39
CA ASN A 26 -6.12 -8.49 -4.32
C ASN A 26 -5.85 -7.92 -2.92
N ALA A 27 -5.74 -6.60 -2.76
CA ALA A 27 -5.62 -5.94 -1.45
C ALA A 27 -6.96 -5.94 -0.71
N ARG A 28 -7.54 -7.12 -0.51
CA ARG A 28 -8.43 -7.36 0.61
C ARG A 28 -7.57 -7.87 1.75
N ASP A 29 -6.72 -7.00 2.30
CA ASP A 29 -6.61 -7.00 3.74
C ASP A 29 -7.98 -6.55 4.22
N ALA A 30 -8.89 -7.50 4.44
CA ALA A 30 -10.30 -7.25 4.75
C ALA A 30 -10.52 -6.50 6.08
N GLY A 31 -9.44 -6.05 6.74
CA GLY A 31 -9.45 -5.51 8.10
C GLY A 31 -9.57 -6.57 9.18
N ASP A 32 -9.69 -7.85 8.79
CA ASP A 32 -9.87 -8.97 9.73
C ASP A 32 -8.59 -9.33 10.51
N ALA A 33 -7.43 -8.84 10.04
CA ALA A 33 -6.15 -9.02 10.72
C ALA A 33 -5.82 -7.78 11.57
N PRO A 34 -5.46 -7.96 12.85
CA PRO A 34 -5.04 -6.83 13.66
C PRO A 34 -3.75 -6.21 13.10
N PRO A 35 -3.60 -4.87 13.10
CA PRO A 35 -2.46 -4.20 12.47
C PRO A 35 -1.12 -4.53 13.14
N TRP A 36 -1.16 -4.91 14.43
CA TRP A 36 0.04 -5.34 15.15
C TRP A 36 0.47 -6.78 14.81
N SER A 37 -0.30 -7.54 14.01
CA SER A 37 0.12 -8.87 13.57
C SER A 37 1.37 -8.83 12.69
N GLY A 38 1.57 -7.73 11.95
CA GLY A 38 2.71 -7.52 11.08
C GLY A 38 2.70 -8.41 9.84
N ALA A 39 3.34 -7.92 8.78
CA ALA A 39 3.52 -8.70 7.56
C ALA A 39 4.59 -9.79 7.80
N LYS A 40 4.23 -11.05 7.53
CA LYS A 40 5.16 -12.17 7.70
C LYS A 40 6.20 -12.15 6.59
N ASN A 41 7.49 -12.27 6.96
CA ASN A 41 8.62 -12.30 6.02
C ASN A 41 8.72 -11.05 5.11
N ASP A 42 8.25 -9.90 5.60
CA ASP A 42 8.23 -8.67 4.82
C ASP A 42 9.47 -7.80 5.15
N PRO A 43 10.28 -7.41 4.14
CA PRO A 43 11.51 -6.63 4.34
C PRO A 43 11.27 -5.17 4.74
N TYR A 44 10.05 -4.67 4.65
CA TYR A 44 9.64 -3.31 4.98
C TYR A 44 9.15 -3.18 6.43
N VAL A 45 9.07 -4.28 7.17
CA VAL A 45 8.82 -4.27 8.61
C VAL A 45 9.98 -3.60 9.33
N ILE A 46 9.67 -2.68 10.25
CA ILE A 46 10.67 -1.93 11.01
C ILE A 46 11.59 -2.89 11.77
N LYS A 47 12.90 -2.68 11.61
CA LYS A 47 13.92 -3.43 12.35
C LYS A 47 13.73 -3.26 13.86
N GLY A 48 13.73 -4.37 14.58
CA GLY A 48 13.60 -4.40 16.04
C GLY A 48 12.17 -4.38 16.58
N TRP A 49 11.14 -4.34 15.72
CA TRP A 49 9.76 -4.57 16.13
C TRP A 49 9.42 -6.07 16.12
N THR A 50 8.69 -6.53 17.14
CA THR A 50 8.18 -7.90 17.18
C THR A 50 6.76 -7.98 16.62
N ALA A 51 6.59 -8.70 15.50
CA ALA A 51 5.27 -9.01 14.94
C ALA A 51 4.38 -9.72 15.98
N GLY A 52 3.14 -9.24 16.14
CA GLY A 52 2.21 -9.69 17.18
C GLY A 52 2.27 -8.89 18.48
N ASN A 53 3.29 -8.08 18.72
CA ASN A 53 3.38 -7.26 19.94
C ASN A 53 2.59 -5.95 19.79
N LYS A 54 1.37 -5.93 20.36
CA LYS A 54 0.48 -4.78 20.35
C LYS A 54 1.06 -3.55 21.06
N THR A 55 1.66 -3.73 22.24
CA THR A 55 2.19 -2.62 23.04
C THR A 55 3.34 -1.90 22.34
N GLU A 56 4.26 -2.66 21.75
CA GLU A 56 5.35 -2.09 20.93
C GLU A 56 4.80 -1.36 19.71
N TRP A 57 3.85 -1.97 18.99
CA TRP A 57 3.23 -1.38 17.81
C TRP A 57 2.56 -0.04 18.15
N GLU A 58 1.74 0.01 19.20
CA GLU A 58 1.07 1.24 19.63
C GLU A 58 2.07 2.33 20.04
N THR A 59 3.14 1.95 20.73
CA THR A 59 4.20 2.89 21.13
C THR A 59 4.87 3.50 19.91
N GLN A 60 5.22 2.68 18.91
CA GLN A 60 5.79 3.18 17.66
C GLN A 60 4.83 4.09 16.90
N MET A 61 3.55 3.73 16.83
CA MET A 61 2.54 4.56 16.15
C MET A 61 2.37 5.92 16.83
N ARG A 62 2.31 5.96 18.17
CA ARG A 62 2.25 7.23 18.92
C ARG A 62 3.48 8.09 18.65
N THR A 63 4.68 7.52 18.72
CA THR A 63 5.92 8.24 18.46
C THR A 63 5.96 8.81 17.04
N ARG A 64 5.58 8.01 16.04
CA ARG A 64 5.50 8.46 14.63
C ARG A 64 4.54 9.63 14.47
N ALA A 65 3.34 9.55 15.06
CA ALA A 65 2.35 10.61 14.98
C ALA A 65 2.84 11.94 15.58
N GLN A 66 3.65 11.91 16.65
CA GLN A 66 4.24 13.12 17.21
C GLN A 66 5.21 13.81 16.23
N THR A 67 6.00 13.03 15.50
CA THR A 67 7.00 13.55 14.55
C THR A 67 6.41 14.04 13.23
N GLN A 68 5.16 13.67 12.94
CA GLN A 68 4.43 14.09 11.74
C GLN A 68 3.43 15.21 12.04
N ASN A 69 3.40 15.73 13.27
CA ASN A 69 2.52 16.82 13.63
C ASN A 69 3.21 18.16 13.34
N GLU A 70 2.77 18.87 12.31
CA GLU A 70 3.28 20.21 11.97
C GLU A 70 2.94 21.27 13.04
N TYR A 71 2.00 20.97 13.95
CA TYR A 71 1.62 21.81 15.09
C TYR A 71 2.33 21.42 16.40
N ALA A 72 3.55 20.89 16.32
CA ALA A 72 4.34 20.59 17.50
C ALA A 72 4.50 21.86 18.36
N LYS A 73 3.93 21.85 19.57
CA LYS A 73 4.10 22.96 20.52
C LYS A 73 5.54 22.95 21.03
N THR A 74 6.39 23.79 20.45
CA THR A 74 7.68 24.14 21.05
C THR A 74 7.43 25.16 22.15
N ASN A 75 7.63 24.74 23.41
CA ASN A 75 7.67 25.63 24.57
C ASN A 75 9.10 26.12 24.79
#